data_AF-A0A5E4VFA9-F1
#
_entry.id   AF-A0A5E4VFA9-F1
#
_cell.length_a   1.000
_cell.length_b   1.000
_cell.length_c   1.000
_cell.angle_alpha   90.00
_cell.angle_beta   90.00
_cell.angle_gamma   90.00
#
_symmetry.space_group_name_H-M   'P 1'
#
loop_
_entity.id
_entity.type
_entity.pdbx_description
1 polymer ?
#
loop_
_entity_poly.entity_id
_entity_poly.type
_entity_poly.pdbx_seq_one_letter_code
_entity_poly.pdbx_strand_id
1 'polypeptide(L)'
;MADFLHRFPLFAMNRVVRVFAALGTLVMLAACTPRYDWREVHDKDGAYAVTYPAKPTQDAREVKFASGALPMRMQAARVDAALFAVGVVTLPNDDATLRQTVLTELQHGLLANVSDAAATPTQVMVRQAGDAPSVPGLSVAAQGMASDKTERYVAARFVGRGNHVYQVVVLATKAPAKDQVDQFLDSFTLE
;
A
#
# COMPACT_ATOMS: atom_id res chain seq x y z
N MET A 1 -18.89 28.20 84.88
CA MET A 1 -18.93 26.72 85.01
C MET A 1 -18.89 26.20 83.58
N ALA A 2 -17.68 25.97 83.05
CA ALA A 2 -17.12 24.63 82.82
C ALA A 2 -17.90 23.91 81.69
N ASP A 3 -17.37 23.36 80.60
CA ASP A 3 -16.05 22.90 80.16
C ASP A 3 -16.19 22.62 78.64
N PHE A 4 -15.20 22.95 77.80
CA PHE A 4 -14.30 22.00 77.10
C PHE A 4 -14.87 21.32 75.83
N LEU A 5 -14.01 21.23 74.79
CA LEU A 5 -14.07 20.40 73.55
C LEU A 5 -14.91 20.95 72.37
N HIS A 6 -14.49 20.98 71.11
CA HIS A 6 -13.34 20.42 70.41
C HIS A 6 -13.02 21.33 69.20
N ARG A 7 -11.73 21.57 68.97
CA ARG A 7 -11.19 22.13 67.73
C ARG A 7 -10.84 20.98 66.79
N PHE A 8 -11.43 20.95 65.60
CA PHE A 8 -10.90 20.20 64.46
C PHE A 8 -11.01 21.05 63.19
N PRO A 9 -9.90 21.51 62.59
CA PRO A 9 -9.91 22.11 61.27
C PRO A 9 -9.81 20.98 60.23
N LEU A 10 -10.87 20.73 59.48
CA LEU A 10 -10.80 19.89 58.28
C LEU A 10 -10.21 20.70 57.13
N PHE A 11 -8.90 20.96 57.21
CA PHE A 11 -8.11 21.32 56.03
C PHE A 11 -7.85 20.06 55.19
N ALA A 12 -7.83 20.27 53.88
CA ALA A 12 -7.13 19.43 52.89
C ALA A 12 -7.83 18.16 52.36
N MET A 13 -9.03 18.27 51.79
CA MET A 13 -9.58 17.25 50.88
C MET A 13 -9.72 17.70 49.41
N ASN A 14 -9.07 18.80 48.99
CA ASN A 14 -9.30 19.38 47.65
C ASN A 14 -8.08 19.40 46.71
N ARG A 15 -6.91 18.91 47.14
CA ARG A 15 -5.71 18.84 46.28
C ARG A 15 -5.54 17.48 45.60
N VAL A 16 -5.83 16.38 46.31
CA VAL A 16 -5.66 15.01 45.78
C VAL A 16 -6.65 14.72 44.66
N VAL A 17 -7.91 15.17 44.80
CA VAL A 17 -8.96 14.96 43.78
C VAL A 17 -8.66 15.68 42.46
N ARG A 18 -7.97 16.83 42.50
CA ARG A 18 -7.59 17.59 41.28
C ARG A 18 -6.45 16.93 40.49
N VAL A 19 -5.54 16.21 41.17
CA VAL A 19 -4.42 15.54 40.51
C VAL A 19 -4.87 14.27 39.78
N PHE A 20 -5.83 13.52 40.34
CA PHE A 20 -6.39 12.34 39.67
C PHE A 20 -7.24 12.69 38.43
N ALA A 21 -7.94 13.83 38.44
CA ALA A 21 -8.71 14.29 37.27
C ALA A 21 -7.82 14.73 36.09
N ALA A 22 -6.62 15.26 36.37
CA ALA A 22 -5.66 15.67 35.34
C ALA A 22 -4.85 14.49 34.75
N LEU A 23 -4.68 13.40 35.51
CA LEU A 23 -3.94 12.22 35.03
C LEU A 23 -4.79 11.31 34.11
N GLY A 24 -6.13 11.33 34.26
CA GLY A 24 -7.05 10.56 33.41
C GLY A 24 -7.16 11.07 31.97
N THR A 25 -6.82 12.34 31.71
CA THR A 25 -6.94 12.95 30.38
C THR A 25 -5.74 12.65 29.47
N LEU A 26 -4.57 12.29 30.02
CA LEU A 26 -3.38 11.96 29.22
C LEU A 26 -3.38 10.53 28.65
N VAL A 27 -4.15 9.60 29.24
CA VAL A 27 -4.20 8.19 28.78
C VAL A 27 -5.11 8.01 27.56
N MET A 28 -5.97 8.99 27.25
CA MET A 28 -6.88 8.94 26.10
C MET A 28 -6.20 9.24 24.74
N LEU A 29 -4.95 9.74 24.71
CA LEU A 29 -4.25 10.05 23.46
C LEU A 29 -3.40 8.87 22.92
N ALA A 30 -3.36 7.73 23.63
CA ALA A 30 -2.71 6.52 23.13
C ALA A 30 -3.63 5.63 22.27
N ALA A 31 -4.90 6.02 22.11
CA ALA A 31 -5.88 5.27 21.32
C ALA A 31 -6.12 5.99 19.99
N CYS A 32 -5.87 5.27 18.89
CA CYS A 32 -6.14 5.62 17.48
C CYS A 32 -4.94 6.17 16.68
N THR A 33 -3.83 5.43 16.62
CA THR A 33 -3.05 5.44 15.37
C THR A 33 -3.87 4.67 14.32
N PRO A 34 -4.25 5.27 13.19
CA PRO A 34 -4.96 4.56 12.12
C PRO A 34 -4.15 3.34 11.66
N ARG A 35 -4.82 2.21 11.43
CA ARG A 35 -4.18 0.99 10.90
C ARG A 35 -3.52 1.25 9.54
N TYR A 36 -4.11 2.15 8.77
CA TYR A 36 -3.63 2.61 7.48
C TYR A 36 -3.27 4.10 7.59
N ASP A 37 -2.00 4.42 7.37
CA ASP A 37 -1.47 5.78 7.35
C ASP A 37 -1.21 6.19 5.90
N TRP A 38 -2.33 6.44 5.21
CA TRP A 38 -2.38 6.75 3.79
C TRP A 38 -1.62 8.05 3.49
N ARG A 39 -0.61 7.93 2.62
CA ARG A 39 0.25 9.04 2.23
C ARG A 39 0.54 8.98 0.74
N GLU A 40 0.42 10.11 0.09
CA GLU A 40 0.81 10.27 -1.32
C GLU A 40 2.34 10.26 -1.44
N VAL A 41 2.83 9.55 -2.44
CA VAL A 41 4.26 9.43 -2.77
C VAL A 41 4.41 9.64 -4.26
N HIS A 42 5.33 10.54 -4.62
CA HIS A 42 5.77 10.75 -5.99
C HIS A 42 7.15 10.11 -6.15
N ASP A 43 7.28 9.12 -7.04
CA ASP A 43 8.58 8.58 -7.44
C ASP A 43 8.99 9.23 -8.77
N LYS A 44 9.88 10.21 -8.68
CA LYS A 44 10.40 10.93 -9.85
C LYS A 44 11.23 10.04 -10.77
N ASP A 45 11.95 9.07 -10.22
CA ASP A 45 12.74 8.13 -11.03
C ASP A 45 11.81 7.12 -11.72
N GLY A 46 10.74 6.73 -11.02
CA GLY A 46 9.70 5.85 -11.54
C GLY A 46 8.70 6.53 -12.48
N ALA A 47 8.60 7.86 -12.46
CA ALA A 47 7.62 8.65 -13.21
C ALA A 47 6.14 8.31 -12.86
N TYR A 48 5.85 8.21 -11.56
CA TYR A 48 4.49 7.98 -11.05
C TYR A 48 4.22 8.62 -9.69
N ALA A 49 2.93 8.78 -9.38
CA ALA A 49 2.41 9.06 -8.04
C ALA A 49 1.45 7.96 -7.59
N VAL A 50 1.42 7.65 -6.29
CA VAL A 50 0.50 6.68 -5.67
C VAL A 50 0.34 6.95 -4.17
N THR A 51 -0.80 6.57 -3.60
CA THR A 51 -1.08 6.69 -2.17
C THR A 51 -0.81 5.36 -1.47
N TYR A 52 0.27 5.28 -0.69
CA TYR A 52 0.63 4.08 0.08
C TYR A 52 -0.02 4.07 1.46
N PRO A 53 -0.38 2.89 2.00
CA PRO A 53 -1.04 2.77 3.30
C PRO A 53 -0.10 2.87 4.52
N ALA A 54 1.20 2.98 4.27
CA ALA A 54 2.26 3.22 5.26
C ALA A 54 3.49 3.77 4.54
N LYS A 55 4.57 4.07 5.27
CA LYS A 55 5.84 4.47 4.64
C LYS A 55 6.36 3.34 3.75
N PRO A 56 6.52 3.53 2.43
CA PRO A 56 7.09 2.50 1.59
C PRO A 56 8.59 2.38 1.82
N THR A 57 9.10 1.15 1.68
CA THR A 57 10.52 0.86 1.47
C THR A 57 10.79 0.77 -0.02
N GLN A 58 12.02 1.08 -0.43
CA GLN A 58 12.44 0.99 -1.81
C GLN A 58 13.55 -0.04 -1.98
N ASP A 59 13.50 -0.79 -3.07
CA ASP A 59 14.52 -1.73 -3.52
C ASP A 59 14.73 -1.56 -5.03
N ALA A 60 15.91 -1.95 -5.53
CA ALA A 60 16.23 -1.92 -6.95
C ALA A 60 17.11 -3.11 -7.30
N ARG A 61 16.73 -3.87 -8.33
CA ARG A 61 17.42 -5.07 -8.77
C ARG A 61 17.27 -5.30 -10.26
N GLU A 62 18.17 -6.07 -10.85
CA GLU A 62 17.95 -6.59 -12.20
C GLU A 62 16.98 -7.76 -12.16
N VAL A 63 16.00 -7.75 -13.06
CA VAL A 63 15.07 -8.85 -13.28
C VAL A 63 15.32 -9.42 -14.67
N LYS A 64 15.42 -10.75 -14.75
CA LYS A 64 15.63 -11.46 -16.01
C LYS A 64 14.29 -11.61 -16.74
N PHE A 65 14.22 -11.07 -17.94
CA PHE A 65 13.15 -11.28 -18.91
C PHE A 65 13.69 -12.08 -20.09
N ALA A 66 12.81 -12.59 -20.96
CA ALA A 66 13.26 -13.27 -22.18
C ALA A 66 14.11 -12.36 -23.09
N SER A 67 13.87 -11.05 -23.03
CA SER A 67 14.61 -10.01 -23.76
C SER A 67 15.96 -9.63 -23.12
N GLY A 68 16.28 -10.14 -21.93
CA GLY A 68 17.50 -9.82 -21.19
C GLY A 68 17.22 -9.37 -19.75
N ALA A 69 18.30 -9.07 -19.03
CA ALA A 69 18.19 -8.46 -17.70
C ALA A 69 17.79 -6.98 -17.86
N LEU A 70 16.74 -6.56 -17.17
CA LEU A 70 16.29 -5.18 -17.13
C LEU A 70 16.25 -4.67 -15.68
N PRO A 71 16.61 -3.40 -15.43
CA PRO A 71 16.51 -2.81 -14.10
C PRO A 71 15.03 -2.70 -13.69
N MET A 72 14.74 -3.15 -12.48
CA MET A 72 13.44 -3.03 -11.85
C MET A 72 13.57 -2.34 -10.49
N ARG A 73 12.83 -1.25 -10.32
CA ARG A 73 12.64 -0.58 -9.03
C ARG A 73 11.36 -1.06 -8.39
N MET A 74 11.37 -1.24 -7.08
CA MET A 74 10.22 -1.67 -6.30
C MET A 74 10.04 -0.75 -5.11
N GLN A 75 8.86 -0.15 -4.97
CA GLN A 75 8.43 0.51 -3.74
C GLN A 75 7.28 -0.27 -3.12
N ALA A 76 7.38 -0.59 -1.83
CA ALA A 76 6.37 -1.40 -1.16
C ALA A 76 6.11 -0.98 0.28
N ALA A 77 4.85 -1.04 0.70
CA ALA A 77 4.41 -0.84 2.07
C ALA A 77 3.63 -2.07 2.54
N ARG A 78 3.89 -2.53 3.75
CA ARG A 78 3.19 -3.67 4.35
C ARG A 78 2.27 -3.19 5.49
N VAL A 79 1.02 -3.64 5.45
CA VAL A 79 0.05 -3.49 6.53
C VAL A 79 -0.52 -4.88 6.81
N ASP A 80 -0.23 -5.39 8.00
CA ASP A 80 -0.55 -6.77 8.41
C ASP A 80 -0.05 -7.83 7.40
N ALA A 81 -0.98 -8.63 6.87
CA ALA A 81 -0.76 -9.71 5.91
C ALA A 81 -0.70 -9.22 4.45
N ALA A 82 -0.83 -7.92 4.20
CA ALA A 82 -0.92 -7.35 2.86
C ALA A 82 0.29 -6.47 2.52
N LEU A 83 0.83 -6.67 1.33
CA LEU A 83 1.90 -5.91 0.71
C LEU A 83 1.31 -5.11 -0.45
N PHE A 84 1.45 -3.79 -0.41
CA PHE A 84 1.05 -2.86 -1.45
C PHE A 84 2.31 -2.38 -2.13
N ALA A 85 2.49 -2.67 -3.42
CA ALA A 85 3.74 -2.45 -4.13
C ALA A 85 3.55 -1.84 -5.52
N VAL A 86 4.49 -1.00 -5.92
CA VAL A 86 4.67 -0.54 -7.30
C VAL A 86 6.04 -1.01 -7.77
N GLY A 87 6.05 -1.73 -8.87
CA GLY A 87 7.23 -2.12 -9.62
C GLY A 87 7.33 -1.32 -10.91
N VAL A 88 8.54 -0.84 -11.23
CA VAL A 88 8.83 -0.13 -12.47
C VAL A 88 10.01 -0.81 -13.14
N VAL A 89 9.79 -1.36 -14.33
CA VAL A 89 10.85 -1.86 -15.21
C VAL A 89 11.20 -0.76 -16.20
N THR A 90 12.49 -0.41 -16.30
CA THR A 90 12.99 0.58 -17.25
C THR A 90 13.59 -0.13 -18.46
N LEU A 91 13.01 0.13 -19.63
CA LEU A 91 13.47 -0.34 -20.92
C LEU A 91 14.63 0.52 -21.44
N PRO A 92 15.53 -0.04 -22.26
CA PRO A 92 16.67 0.71 -22.82
C PRO A 92 16.24 1.84 -23.77
N ASN A 93 15.05 1.72 -24.37
CA ASN A 93 14.46 2.69 -25.27
C ASN A 93 12.93 2.61 -25.22
N ASP A 94 12.25 3.57 -25.85
CA ASP A 94 10.79 3.57 -26.01
C ASP A 94 10.36 2.61 -27.14
N ASP A 95 10.48 1.31 -26.89
CA ASP A 95 10.07 0.25 -27.82
C ASP A 95 8.74 -0.38 -27.38
N ALA A 96 7.69 -0.15 -28.18
CA ALA A 96 6.35 -0.66 -27.89
C ALA A 96 6.25 -2.19 -27.89
N THR A 97 7.05 -2.89 -28.72
CA THR A 97 7.06 -4.35 -28.78
C THR A 97 7.68 -4.91 -27.52
N LEU A 98 8.87 -4.42 -27.15
CA LEU A 98 9.55 -4.82 -25.92
C LEU A 98 8.69 -4.50 -24.69
N ARG A 99 8.04 -3.33 -24.67
CA ARG A 99 7.11 -2.93 -23.60
C ARG A 99 5.98 -3.93 -23.43
N GLN A 100 5.35 -4.36 -24.52
CA GLN A 100 4.27 -5.33 -24.48
C GLN A 100 4.77 -6.72 -24.06
N THR A 101 5.96 -7.14 -24.50
CA THR A 101 6.58 -8.40 -24.07
C THR A 101 6.82 -8.40 -22.55
N VAL A 102 7.46 -7.37 -22.02
CA VAL A 102 7.74 -7.25 -20.57
C VAL A 102 6.45 -7.18 -19.76
N LEU A 103 5.43 -6.46 -20.23
CA LEU A 103 4.13 -6.39 -19.57
C LEU A 103 3.48 -7.78 -19.45
N THR A 104 3.47 -8.56 -20.54
CA THR A 104 2.95 -9.93 -20.56
C THR A 104 3.73 -10.86 -19.64
N GLU A 105 5.08 -10.78 -19.64
CA GLU A 105 5.92 -11.58 -18.76
C GLU A 105 5.68 -11.27 -17.27
N LEU A 106 5.56 -9.99 -16.92
CA LEU A 106 5.22 -9.57 -15.55
C LEU A 106 3.85 -10.10 -15.11
N GLN A 107 2.86 -10.01 -15.99
CA GLN A 107 1.52 -10.53 -15.72
C GLN A 107 1.55 -12.05 -15.50
N HIS A 108 2.20 -12.80 -16.39
CA HIS A 108 2.33 -14.25 -16.25
C HIS A 108 3.11 -14.63 -14.98
N GLY A 109 4.23 -13.98 -14.72
CA GLY A 109 5.04 -14.22 -13.52
C GLY A 109 4.28 -13.94 -12.23
N LEU A 110 3.44 -12.89 -12.20
CA LEU A 110 2.59 -12.60 -11.06
C LEU A 110 1.54 -13.70 -10.83
N LEU A 111 0.81 -14.08 -11.88
CA LEU A 111 -0.30 -15.03 -11.77
C LEU A 111 0.18 -16.46 -11.48
N ALA A 112 1.32 -16.87 -12.02
CA ALA A 112 1.94 -18.17 -11.74
C ALA A 112 2.21 -18.40 -10.24
N ASN A 113 2.32 -17.34 -9.43
CA ASN A 113 2.56 -17.42 -8.00
C ASN A 113 1.28 -17.49 -7.14
N VAL A 114 0.08 -17.32 -7.72
CA VAL A 114 -1.14 -17.06 -6.94
C VAL A 114 -2.22 -18.14 -7.07
N SER A 115 -2.25 -18.96 -8.13
CA SER A 115 -2.93 -20.29 -8.21
C SER A 115 -3.10 -20.74 -9.67
N ASP A 116 -3.49 -22.01 -9.87
CA ASP A 116 -3.88 -22.63 -11.16
C ASP A 116 -5.21 -22.11 -11.74
N ALA A 117 -5.95 -21.28 -11.00
CA ALA A 117 -7.20 -20.69 -11.48
C ALA A 117 -6.87 -19.48 -12.38
N ALA A 118 -7.14 -19.62 -13.68
CA ALA A 118 -6.89 -18.57 -14.68
C ALA A 118 -7.61 -17.26 -14.29
N ALA A 119 -6.84 -16.27 -13.82
CA ALA A 119 -7.34 -14.92 -13.65
C ALA A 119 -7.56 -14.29 -15.03
N THR A 120 -8.80 -13.95 -15.36
CA THR A 120 -9.10 -13.28 -16.63
C THR A 120 -8.70 -11.80 -16.55
N PRO A 121 -7.77 -11.32 -17.41
CA PRO A 121 -7.41 -9.91 -17.45
C PRO A 121 -8.57 -9.08 -18.01
N THR A 122 -8.75 -7.90 -17.43
CA THR A 122 -9.72 -6.90 -17.90
C THR A 122 -9.00 -5.60 -18.26
N GLN A 123 -9.52 -4.85 -19.22
CA GLN A 123 -8.96 -3.54 -19.55
C GLN A 123 -9.35 -2.50 -18.49
N VAL A 124 -8.41 -1.62 -18.16
CA VAL A 124 -8.59 -0.48 -17.25
C VAL A 124 -7.95 0.76 -17.86
N MET A 125 -8.49 1.94 -17.56
CA MET A 125 -7.89 3.21 -17.95
C MET A 125 -7.09 3.79 -16.78
N VAL A 126 -5.78 3.97 -16.97
CA VAL A 126 -4.87 4.49 -15.94
C VAL A 126 -4.69 6.00 -16.10
N ARG A 127 -4.88 6.74 -15.01
CA ARG A 127 -4.78 8.21 -14.99
C ARG A 127 -3.37 8.67 -15.33
N GLN A 128 -3.28 9.81 -16.00
CA GLN A 128 -2.06 10.58 -16.18
C GLN A 128 -2.16 11.92 -15.45
N ALA A 129 -1.03 12.48 -15.05
CA ALA A 129 -0.97 13.80 -14.44
C ALA A 129 -1.44 14.89 -15.42
N GLY A 130 -2.04 15.96 -14.87
CA GLY A 130 -2.62 17.05 -15.65
C GLY A 130 -3.88 16.63 -16.42
N ASP A 131 -4.13 17.29 -17.55
CA ASP A 131 -5.31 17.04 -18.41
C ASP A 131 -5.04 15.98 -19.51
N ALA A 132 -3.97 15.20 -19.38
CA ALA A 132 -3.62 14.16 -20.35
C ALA A 132 -4.66 13.03 -20.32
N PRO A 133 -5.03 12.46 -21.49
CA PRO A 133 -5.98 11.36 -21.54
C PRO A 133 -5.43 10.11 -20.84
N SER A 134 -6.30 9.35 -20.18
CA SER A 134 -5.88 8.09 -19.55
C SER A 134 -5.30 7.08 -20.56
N VAL A 135 -4.36 6.26 -20.11
CA VAL A 135 -3.70 5.23 -20.93
C VAL A 135 -4.35 3.87 -20.67
N PRO A 136 -4.58 3.03 -21.69
CA PRO A 136 -5.06 1.68 -21.49
C PRO A 136 -4.03 0.84 -20.73
N GLY A 137 -4.50 0.11 -19.72
CA GLY A 137 -3.76 -0.89 -18.96
C GLY A 137 -4.59 -2.17 -18.80
N LEU A 138 -4.01 -3.13 -18.09
CA LEU A 138 -4.64 -4.40 -17.75
C LEU A 138 -4.80 -4.52 -16.24
N SER A 139 -5.95 -5.02 -15.80
CA SER A 139 -6.24 -5.35 -14.42
C SER A 139 -6.46 -6.85 -14.28
N VAL A 140 -5.87 -7.45 -13.25
CA VAL A 140 -6.07 -8.85 -12.89
C VAL A 140 -6.35 -8.95 -11.40
N ALA A 141 -7.22 -9.87 -11.01
CA ALA A 141 -7.43 -10.21 -9.62
C ALA A 141 -7.62 -11.72 -9.50
N ALA A 142 -7.00 -12.32 -8.49
CA ALA A 142 -7.19 -13.72 -8.17
C ALA A 142 -7.09 -13.93 -6.67
N GLN A 143 -7.80 -14.94 -6.20
CA GLN A 143 -7.70 -15.44 -4.84
C GLN A 143 -7.76 -16.95 -4.92
N GLY A 144 -6.83 -17.62 -4.23
CA GLY A 144 -6.74 -19.06 -4.29
C GLY A 144 -5.78 -19.62 -3.26
N MET A 145 -5.56 -20.93 -3.33
CA MET A 145 -4.55 -21.62 -2.56
C MET A 145 -3.30 -21.79 -3.42
N ALA A 146 -2.15 -21.40 -2.90
CA ALA A 146 -0.87 -21.78 -3.49
C ALA A 146 -0.63 -23.29 -3.34
N SER A 147 0.36 -23.81 -4.07
CA SER A 147 0.75 -25.23 -4.03
C SER A 147 1.14 -25.72 -2.63
N ASP A 148 1.57 -24.81 -1.75
CA ASP A 148 1.91 -25.04 -0.35
C ASP A 148 0.69 -24.99 0.61
N LYS A 149 -0.55 -24.90 0.08
CA LYS A 149 -1.82 -24.72 0.82
C LYS A 149 -1.96 -23.39 1.57
N THR A 150 -1.13 -22.41 1.27
CA THR A 150 -1.28 -21.06 1.81
C THR A 150 -2.31 -20.29 0.97
N GLU A 151 -3.26 -19.64 1.64
CA GLU A 151 -4.16 -18.71 0.95
C GLU A 151 -3.36 -17.54 0.37
N ARG A 152 -3.62 -17.20 -0.89
CA ARG A 152 -3.00 -16.09 -1.60
C ARG A 152 -4.09 -15.25 -2.25
N TYR A 153 -3.93 -13.95 -2.11
CA TYR A 153 -4.71 -12.93 -2.77
C TYR A 153 -3.78 -12.06 -3.62
N VAL A 154 -4.22 -11.75 -4.84
CA VAL A 154 -3.61 -10.76 -5.70
C VAL A 154 -4.66 -9.86 -6.34
N ALA A 155 -4.37 -8.57 -6.37
CA ALA A 155 -5.01 -7.62 -7.27
C ALA A 155 -3.93 -6.74 -7.87
N ALA A 156 -3.88 -6.63 -9.19
CA ALA A 156 -2.84 -5.88 -9.86
C ALA A 156 -3.34 -5.12 -11.07
N ARG A 157 -2.65 -4.01 -11.36
CA ARG A 157 -2.75 -3.27 -12.62
C ARG A 157 -1.39 -3.21 -13.29
N PHE A 158 -1.39 -3.35 -14.61
CA PHE A 158 -0.24 -3.25 -15.47
C PHE A 158 -0.47 -2.19 -16.53
N VAL A 159 0.53 -1.34 -16.75
CA VAL A 159 0.48 -0.30 -17.78
C VAL A 159 1.88 -0.03 -18.28
N GLY A 160 2.01 0.35 -19.54
CA GLY A 160 3.27 0.79 -20.13
C GLY A 160 3.17 2.23 -20.64
N ARG A 161 4.20 3.03 -20.41
CA ARG A 161 4.30 4.40 -20.94
C ARG A 161 5.77 4.75 -21.18
N GLY A 162 6.07 5.24 -22.38
CA GLY A 162 7.45 5.50 -22.80
C GLY A 162 8.32 4.24 -22.63
N ASN A 163 9.48 4.41 -22.00
CA ASN A 163 10.38 3.32 -21.67
C ASN A 163 10.07 2.65 -20.31
N HIS A 164 8.93 2.92 -19.66
CA HIS A 164 8.58 2.31 -18.38
C HIS A 164 7.43 1.30 -18.51
N VAL A 165 7.56 0.17 -17.82
CA VAL A 165 6.48 -0.79 -17.57
C VAL A 165 6.20 -0.85 -16.07
N TYR A 166 4.94 -0.65 -15.71
CA TYR A 166 4.50 -0.53 -14.32
C TYR A 166 3.70 -1.76 -13.91
N GLN A 167 3.93 -2.21 -12.68
CA GLN A 167 3.16 -3.23 -11.99
C GLN A 167 2.71 -2.67 -10.64
N VAL A 168 1.43 -2.35 -10.50
CA VAL A 168 0.83 -1.87 -9.25
C VAL A 168 0.08 -3.04 -8.64
N VAL A 169 0.48 -3.53 -7.48
CA VAL A 169 0.00 -4.81 -6.96
C VAL A 169 -0.27 -4.80 -5.46
N VAL A 170 -1.37 -5.43 -5.07
CA VAL A 170 -1.65 -5.86 -3.71
C VAL A 170 -1.48 -7.38 -3.63
N LEU A 171 -0.57 -7.83 -2.79
CA LEU A 171 -0.37 -9.24 -2.46
C LEU A 171 -0.75 -9.47 -1.01
N ALA A 172 -1.52 -10.51 -0.69
CA ALA A 172 -1.81 -10.82 0.71
C ALA A 172 -2.00 -12.31 0.97
N THR A 173 -1.77 -12.74 2.20
CA THR A 173 -2.22 -14.06 2.68
C THR A 173 -3.61 -14.01 3.33
N LYS A 174 -4.13 -12.80 3.54
CA LYS A 174 -5.52 -12.52 3.88
C LYS A 174 -5.93 -11.26 3.13
N ALA A 175 -6.94 -11.37 2.26
CA ALA A 175 -7.39 -10.24 1.45
C ALA A 175 -7.74 -9.02 2.33
N PRO A 176 -7.20 -7.82 2.04
CA PRO A 176 -7.68 -6.57 2.63
C PRO A 176 -9.14 -6.31 2.28
N ALA A 177 -9.75 -5.37 2.99
CA ALA A 177 -11.05 -4.86 2.57
C ALA A 177 -10.94 -4.21 1.18
N LYS A 178 -11.97 -4.39 0.35
CA LYS A 178 -11.95 -4.00 -1.07
C LYS A 178 -11.67 -2.52 -1.27
N ASP A 179 -12.21 -1.67 -0.41
CA ASP A 179 -11.96 -0.22 -0.39
C ASP A 179 -10.47 0.12 -0.23
N GLN A 180 -9.73 -0.63 0.60
CA GLN A 180 -8.29 -0.41 0.78
C GLN A 180 -7.50 -0.84 -0.47
N VAL A 181 -7.93 -1.90 -1.16
CA VAL A 181 -7.33 -2.34 -2.42
C VAL A 181 -7.60 -1.31 -3.52
N ASP A 182 -8.87 -0.92 -3.68
CA ASP A 182 -9.29 0.04 -4.69
C ASP A 182 -8.61 1.40 -4.47
N GLN A 183 -8.54 1.90 -3.24
CA GLN A 183 -7.86 3.15 -2.90
C GLN A 183 -6.40 3.16 -3.37
N PHE A 184 -5.65 2.09 -3.12
CA PHE A 184 -4.27 1.98 -3.59
C PHE A 184 -4.20 1.95 -5.12
N LEU A 185 -4.97 1.05 -5.77
CA LEU A 185 -4.91 0.86 -7.22
C LEU A 185 -5.42 2.07 -8.01
N ASP A 186 -6.43 2.78 -7.53
CA ASP A 186 -7.05 3.96 -8.16
C ASP A 186 -6.27 5.26 -7.92
N SER A 187 -5.44 5.29 -6.86
CA SER A 187 -4.55 6.43 -6.61
C SER A 187 -3.38 6.50 -7.59
N PHE A 188 -3.00 5.36 -8.19
CA PHE A 188 -1.86 5.31 -9.11
C PHE A 188 -2.09 6.21 -10.34
N THR A 189 -1.13 7.09 -10.58
CA THR A 189 -1.14 8.08 -11.66
C THR A 189 0.24 8.13 -12.32
N LEU A 190 0.28 8.13 -13.64
CA LEU A 190 1.51 8.29 -14.42
C LEU A 190 1.90 9.78 -14.46
N GLU A 191 3.17 10.10 -14.21
CA GLU A 191 3.71 11.47 -14.23
C GLU A 191 4.62 11.70 -15.44
#